data_AF-A0A0X3NIU5-F1
#
_entry.id   AF-A0A0X3NIU5-F1
#
_cell.length_a   1.000
_cell.length_b   1.000
_cell.length_c   1.000
_cell.angle_alpha   90.00
_cell.angle_beta   90.00
_cell.angle_gamma   90.00
#
_symmetry.space_group_name_H-M   'P 1'
#
loop_
_entity.id
_entity.type
_entity.pdbx_description
1 polymer ?
#
loop_
_entity_poly.entity_id
_entity_poly.type
_entity_poly.pdbx_seq_one_letter_code
_entity_poly.pdbx_strand_id
1 'polypeptide(L)'
;LFLGDGMGLPTISAGRFFAGDRATGKPVKYSFEDWDFNTVARTYDLETMVTDSASSATAYLTGTKTRTGMLGVTGAIKVKQCVAYTDAEKTISIVKAAAKAGKATGILSTARITHASPGGAFGHSAFRDWESDKDIKKDCNGENCTCVDLAQQLALDNMDVNVILGGGQSKFYPNTKELPINPSMKGEREDGKDLPRMWLKAQLDKGRKAAYASTIKEFNEINPKQIDYFMGLLAPSHLPYVLDRTPGEPSLP
;
A
#
# COMPACT_ATOMS: atom_id res chain seq x y z
N LEU A 1 9.22 -3.90 9.16
CA LEU A 1 9.94 -3.86 7.86
C LEU A 1 9.92 -2.42 7.37
N PHE A 2 11.07 -1.84 7.06
CA PHE A 2 11.18 -0.58 6.34
C PHE A 2 11.60 -0.90 4.90
N LEU A 3 10.90 -0.35 3.91
CA LEU A 3 11.16 -0.61 2.51
C LEU A 3 11.37 0.72 1.78
N GLY A 4 12.60 0.97 1.35
CA GLY A 4 12.93 2.07 0.43
C GLY A 4 12.75 1.62 -1.01
N ASP A 5 11.65 2.03 -1.64
CA ASP A 5 11.34 1.64 -3.03
C ASP A 5 12.38 2.25 -3.99
N GLY A 6 13.06 1.41 -4.78
CA GLY A 6 14.19 1.83 -5.62
C GLY A 6 15.47 2.24 -4.86
N MET A 7 15.56 1.98 -3.55
CA MET A 7 16.70 2.39 -2.72
C MET A 7 17.87 1.39 -2.83
N GLY A 8 18.55 1.38 -3.97
CA GLY A 8 19.79 0.61 -4.16
C GLY A 8 20.98 1.19 -3.37
N LEU A 9 22.09 0.44 -3.32
CA LEU A 9 23.33 0.91 -2.69
C LEU A 9 23.82 2.28 -3.19
N PRO A 10 23.73 2.62 -4.50
CA PRO A 10 24.07 3.95 -4.97
C PRO A 10 23.20 5.05 -4.37
N THR A 11 21.88 4.80 -4.23
CA THR A 11 20.93 5.74 -3.60
C THR A 11 21.26 5.98 -2.14
N ILE A 12 21.61 4.92 -1.39
CA ILE A 12 22.05 5.04 0.00
C ILE A 12 23.31 5.92 0.07
N SER A 13 24.32 5.61 -0.75
CA SER A 13 25.58 6.37 -0.77
C SER A 13 25.34 7.84 -1.12
N ALA A 14 24.59 8.14 -2.17
CA ALA A 14 24.25 9.51 -2.57
C ALA A 14 23.51 10.25 -1.45
N GLY A 15 22.57 9.56 -0.78
CA GLY A 15 21.84 10.08 0.36
C GLY A 15 22.75 10.50 1.51
N ARG A 16 23.80 9.73 1.84
CA ARG A 16 24.76 10.08 2.90
C ARG A 16 25.45 11.42 2.66
N PHE A 17 25.83 11.69 1.41
CA PHE A 17 26.45 12.95 1.02
C PHE A 17 25.42 14.09 0.96
N PHE A 18 24.18 13.79 0.56
CA PHE A 18 23.11 14.77 0.55
C PHE A 18 22.75 15.26 1.97
N ALA A 19 22.66 14.33 2.93
CA ALA A 19 22.38 14.60 4.34
C ALA A 19 23.62 15.10 5.11
N GLY A 20 24.81 14.90 4.53
CA GLY A 20 26.09 15.30 5.09
C GLY A 20 26.36 16.80 4.99
N ASP A 21 27.50 17.21 5.55
CA ASP A 21 27.96 18.58 5.45
C ASP A 21 28.54 18.83 4.05
N ARG A 22 27.83 19.63 3.26
CA ARG A 22 28.23 19.98 1.89
C ARG A 22 29.47 20.86 1.83
N ALA A 23 29.77 21.63 2.87
CA ALA A 23 30.95 22.50 2.90
C ALA A 23 32.23 21.69 3.14
N THR A 24 32.15 20.62 3.96
CA THR A 24 33.31 19.77 4.26
C THR A 24 33.34 18.47 3.46
N GLY A 25 32.26 18.13 2.75
CA GLY A 25 32.12 16.87 2.03
C GLY A 25 31.98 15.65 2.95
N LYS A 26 31.76 15.85 4.25
CA LYS A 26 31.65 14.76 5.22
C LYS A 26 30.27 14.09 5.12
N PRO A 27 30.20 12.80 4.78
CA PRO A 27 28.92 12.10 4.74
C PRO A 27 28.36 11.88 6.14
N VAL A 28 27.04 11.74 6.24
CA VAL A 28 26.37 11.25 7.44
C VAL A 28 26.06 9.76 7.28
N LYS A 29 26.15 9.02 8.38
CA LYS A 29 25.72 7.62 8.46
C LYS A 29 24.23 7.55 8.79
N TYR A 30 23.47 6.70 8.09
CA TYR A 30 22.07 6.45 8.45
C TYR A 30 21.97 5.46 9.60
N SER A 31 20.91 5.58 10.40
CA SER A 31 20.69 4.75 11.60
C SER A 31 20.67 3.23 11.33
N PHE A 32 20.18 2.81 10.17
CA PHE A 32 20.15 1.38 9.80
C PHE A 32 21.54 0.82 9.44
N GLU A 33 22.52 1.67 9.17
CA GLU A 33 23.88 1.23 8.84
C GLU A 33 24.69 0.85 10.09
N ASP A 34 24.15 1.12 11.29
CA ASP A 34 24.68 0.67 12.58
C ASP A 34 24.17 -0.73 12.97
N TRP A 35 23.31 -1.37 12.16
CA TRP A 35 22.84 -2.72 12.45
C TRP A 35 23.95 -3.77 12.27
N ASP A 36 24.00 -4.75 13.19
CA ASP A 36 25.02 -5.81 13.22
C ASP A 36 25.04 -6.67 11.95
N PHE A 37 23.90 -6.80 11.27
CA PHE A 37 23.72 -7.67 10.12
C PHE A 37 23.36 -6.87 8.87
N ASN A 38 24.16 -7.07 7.82
CA ASN A 38 23.93 -6.52 6.50
C ASN A 38 24.02 -7.65 5.48
N THR A 39 23.09 -7.68 4.53
CA THR A 39 23.06 -8.69 3.47
C THR A 39 22.63 -8.09 2.15
N VAL A 40 22.89 -8.80 1.07
CA VAL A 40 22.39 -8.49 -0.26
C VAL A 40 21.26 -9.45 -0.64
N ALA A 41 20.30 -8.98 -1.43
CA ALA A 41 19.18 -9.77 -1.92
C ALA A 41 19.19 -9.85 -3.45
N ARG A 42 18.93 -11.04 -4.00
CA ARG A 42 18.77 -11.25 -5.45
C ARG A 42 17.32 -10.95 -5.86
N THR A 43 17.12 -9.86 -6.59
CA THR A 43 15.80 -9.27 -6.81
C THR A 43 15.05 -9.74 -8.05
N TYR A 44 15.67 -10.50 -8.97
CA TYR A 44 14.99 -11.01 -10.18
C TYR A 44 13.65 -11.71 -9.86
N ASP A 45 12.68 -11.64 -10.78
CA ASP A 45 11.39 -12.31 -10.63
C ASP A 45 11.26 -13.50 -11.59
N LEU A 46 10.07 -14.11 -11.73
CA LEU A 46 9.90 -15.29 -12.58
C LEU A 46 9.97 -15.00 -14.09
N GLU A 47 9.90 -13.73 -14.51
CA GLU A 47 9.86 -13.34 -15.93
C GLU A 47 11.03 -12.43 -16.34
N THR A 48 11.60 -11.68 -15.40
CA THR A 48 12.56 -10.62 -15.68
C THR A 48 13.76 -10.63 -14.74
N MET A 49 14.91 -10.23 -15.28
CA MET A 49 16.13 -10.00 -14.49
C MET A 49 16.02 -8.74 -13.61
N VAL A 50 15.26 -7.74 -14.07
CA VAL A 50 14.99 -6.50 -13.35
C VAL A 50 13.51 -6.50 -12.96
N THR A 51 13.24 -6.88 -11.71
CA THR A 51 11.89 -6.93 -11.12
C THR A 51 11.23 -5.57 -11.06
N ASP A 52 9.90 -5.56 -11.03
CA ASP A 52 9.11 -4.40 -10.67
C ASP A 52 8.75 -4.39 -9.17
N SER A 53 8.16 -3.31 -8.67
CA SER A 53 7.75 -3.22 -7.26
C SER A 53 6.71 -4.28 -6.85
N ALA A 54 5.90 -4.81 -7.77
CA ALA A 54 4.84 -5.76 -7.43
C ALA A 54 5.38 -7.18 -7.19
N SER A 55 6.16 -7.71 -8.14
CA SER A 55 6.72 -9.05 -7.98
C SER A 55 7.73 -9.10 -6.84
N SER A 56 8.50 -8.03 -6.63
CA SER A 56 9.38 -7.89 -5.46
C SER A 56 8.59 -7.81 -4.15
N ALA A 57 7.49 -7.05 -4.07
CA ALA A 57 6.62 -7.00 -2.89
C ALA A 57 6.06 -8.37 -2.52
N THR A 58 5.61 -9.14 -3.50
CA THR A 58 5.20 -10.53 -3.27
C THR A 58 6.36 -11.34 -2.68
N ALA A 59 7.56 -11.23 -3.24
CA ALA A 59 8.72 -11.97 -2.74
C ALA A 59 9.07 -11.64 -1.28
N TYR A 60 9.23 -10.36 -0.92
CA TYR A 60 9.69 -9.99 0.44
C TYR A 60 8.58 -9.98 1.49
N LEU A 61 7.29 -9.94 1.12
CA LEU A 61 6.18 -9.98 2.07
C LEU A 61 5.58 -11.37 2.23
N THR A 62 5.62 -12.21 1.21
CA THR A 62 4.97 -13.54 1.22
C THR A 62 5.95 -14.70 1.12
N GLY A 63 7.24 -14.41 0.88
CA GLY A 63 8.28 -15.42 0.73
C GLY A 63 8.26 -16.17 -0.60
N THR A 64 7.43 -15.73 -1.56
CA THR A 64 7.23 -16.42 -2.85
C THR A 64 7.52 -15.46 -4.00
N LYS A 65 8.40 -15.85 -4.93
CA LYS A 65 8.57 -15.09 -6.19
C LYS A 65 7.40 -15.34 -7.13
N THR A 66 7.00 -14.30 -7.84
CA THR A 66 5.93 -14.35 -8.85
C THR A 66 6.38 -13.64 -10.13
N ARG A 67 5.48 -13.47 -11.09
CA ARG A 67 5.74 -12.80 -12.36
C ARG A 67 5.64 -11.28 -12.23
N THR A 68 6.26 -10.55 -13.13
CA THR A 68 6.26 -9.07 -13.14
C THR A 68 4.84 -8.51 -13.11
N GLY A 69 4.61 -7.51 -12.26
CA GLY A 69 3.32 -6.83 -12.13
C GLY A 69 2.26 -7.57 -11.30
N MET A 70 2.57 -8.73 -10.73
CA MET A 70 1.62 -9.52 -9.93
C MET A 70 1.83 -9.34 -8.42
N LEU A 71 0.74 -9.29 -7.66
CA LEU A 71 0.71 -9.05 -6.21
C LEU A 71 0.08 -10.22 -5.48
N GLY A 72 0.81 -10.80 -4.54
CA GLY A 72 0.29 -11.79 -3.60
C GLY A 72 -0.12 -13.12 -4.23
N VAL A 73 0.06 -13.34 -5.52
CA VAL A 73 -0.34 -14.56 -6.22
C VAL A 73 0.87 -15.32 -6.75
N THR A 74 0.74 -16.64 -6.91
CA THR A 74 1.81 -17.49 -7.45
C THR A 74 2.03 -17.28 -8.95
N GLY A 75 3.15 -17.78 -9.48
CA GLY A 75 3.44 -17.76 -10.92
C GLY A 75 2.59 -18.68 -11.79
N ALA A 76 1.64 -19.43 -11.21
CA ALA A 76 0.69 -20.27 -11.95
C ALA A 76 -0.35 -19.45 -12.74
N ILE A 77 -0.64 -18.25 -12.26
CA ILE A 77 -1.62 -17.34 -12.86
C ILE A 77 -0.97 -16.55 -13.99
N LYS A 78 -1.71 -16.27 -15.07
CA LYS A 78 -1.24 -15.39 -16.14
C LYS A 78 -1.38 -13.92 -15.73
N VAL A 79 -0.43 -13.08 -16.16
CA VAL A 79 -0.52 -11.63 -15.98
C VAL A 79 -1.84 -11.12 -16.58
N LYS A 80 -2.52 -10.21 -15.87
CA LYS A 80 -3.84 -9.67 -16.22
C LYS A 80 -4.98 -10.71 -16.35
N GLN A 81 -4.85 -11.89 -15.76
CA GLN A 81 -5.96 -12.85 -15.67
C GLN A 81 -6.93 -12.46 -14.55
N CYS A 82 -8.00 -11.73 -14.87
CA CYS A 82 -8.99 -11.27 -13.89
C CYS A 82 -10.01 -12.36 -13.55
N VAL A 83 -9.65 -13.26 -12.64
CA VAL A 83 -10.52 -14.33 -12.13
C VAL A 83 -10.50 -14.37 -10.61
N ALA A 84 -11.46 -15.09 -10.01
CA ALA A 84 -11.34 -15.50 -8.62
C ALA A 84 -10.21 -16.53 -8.47
N TYR A 85 -9.21 -16.21 -7.65
CA TYR A 85 -8.08 -17.10 -7.42
C TYR A 85 -8.38 -18.13 -6.31
N THR A 86 -7.90 -19.35 -6.50
CA THR A 86 -7.95 -20.42 -5.50
C THR A 86 -6.98 -20.14 -4.35
N ASP A 87 -7.11 -20.86 -3.23
CA ASP A 87 -6.19 -20.72 -2.10
C ASP A 87 -4.77 -21.17 -2.43
N ALA A 88 -4.60 -22.14 -3.33
CA ALA A 88 -3.28 -22.59 -3.79
C ALA A 88 -2.59 -21.54 -4.69
N GLU A 89 -3.36 -20.68 -5.34
CA GLU A 89 -2.87 -19.61 -6.21
C GLU A 89 -2.55 -18.33 -5.43
N LYS A 90 -3.06 -18.20 -4.20
CA LYS A 90 -2.80 -17.07 -3.30
C LYS A 90 -1.62 -17.36 -2.38
N THR A 91 -0.75 -16.38 -2.22
CA THR A 91 0.33 -16.39 -1.23
C THR A 91 -0.11 -15.64 0.03
N ILE A 92 0.44 -16.01 1.18
CA ILE A 92 0.08 -15.40 2.47
C ILE A 92 1.18 -14.42 2.86
N SER A 93 0.83 -13.15 2.99
CA SER A 93 1.77 -12.14 3.46
C SER A 93 2.06 -12.29 4.95
N ILE A 94 3.22 -11.79 5.39
CA ILE A 94 3.61 -11.73 6.80
C ILE A 94 2.62 -10.89 7.63
N VAL A 95 2.00 -9.88 7.03
CA VAL A 95 0.93 -9.08 7.66
C VAL A 95 -0.30 -9.94 7.93
N LYS A 96 -0.78 -10.69 6.94
CA LYS A 96 -1.93 -11.59 7.12
C LYS A 96 -1.61 -12.74 8.09
N ALA A 97 -0.39 -13.28 8.04
CA ALA A 97 0.06 -14.30 8.98
C ALA A 97 0.12 -13.77 10.42
N ALA A 98 0.65 -12.56 10.63
CA ALA A 98 0.71 -11.91 11.93
C ALA A 98 -0.69 -11.61 12.50
N ALA A 99 -1.61 -11.10 11.67
CA ALA A 99 -2.99 -10.87 12.06
C ALA A 99 -3.70 -12.18 12.47
N LYS A 100 -3.53 -13.26 11.68
CA LYS A 100 -4.04 -14.60 12.04
C LYS A 100 -3.46 -15.15 13.35
N ALA A 101 -2.23 -14.77 13.68
CA ALA A 101 -1.58 -15.11 14.95
C ALA A 101 -1.98 -14.17 16.11
N GLY A 102 -2.98 -13.30 15.94
CA GLY A 102 -3.47 -12.38 16.96
C GLY A 102 -2.52 -11.21 17.26
N LYS A 103 -1.57 -10.90 16.37
CA LYS A 103 -0.66 -9.77 16.52
C LYS A 103 -1.26 -8.52 15.88
N ALA A 104 -0.98 -7.36 16.47
CA ALA A 104 -1.29 -6.08 15.85
C ALA A 104 -0.47 -5.89 14.57
N THR A 105 -1.09 -5.34 13.53
CA THR A 105 -0.45 -5.15 12.23
C THR A 105 -0.73 -3.78 11.64
N GLY A 106 0.18 -3.30 10.80
CA GLY A 106 0.01 -1.99 10.14
C GLY A 106 0.74 -1.91 8.81
N ILE A 107 0.18 -1.10 7.92
CA ILE A 107 0.72 -0.80 6.60
C ILE A 107 0.76 0.72 6.48
N LEU A 108 1.97 1.26 6.31
CA LEU A 108 2.22 2.68 6.19
C LEU A 108 3.01 2.94 4.91
N SER A 109 2.61 3.94 4.13
CA SER A 109 3.30 4.31 2.90
C SER A 109 3.16 5.80 2.58
N THR A 110 4.19 6.36 1.94
CA THR A 110 4.10 7.67 1.28
C THR A 110 3.44 7.58 -0.09
N ALA A 111 3.24 6.37 -0.63
CA ALA A 111 2.52 6.17 -1.88
C ALA A 111 1.00 6.06 -1.65
N ARG A 112 0.24 5.82 -2.73
CA ARG A 112 -1.11 5.29 -2.59
C ARG A 112 -1.04 4.00 -1.79
N ILE A 113 -1.96 3.78 -0.86
CA ILE A 113 -1.96 2.57 -0.04
C ILE A 113 -2.25 1.29 -0.87
N THR A 114 -2.82 1.47 -2.06
CA THR A 114 -3.07 0.44 -3.08
C THR A 114 -1.92 0.27 -4.08
N HIS A 115 -0.86 1.08 -3.99
CA HIS A 115 0.33 0.91 -4.83
C HIS A 115 0.98 -0.46 -4.58
N ALA A 116 1.80 -0.94 -5.52
CA ALA A 116 2.36 -2.30 -5.47
C ALA A 116 3.03 -2.69 -4.14
N SER A 117 3.92 -1.86 -3.61
CA SER A 117 4.68 -2.15 -2.39
C SER A 117 3.77 -2.39 -1.16
N PRO A 118 2.85 -1.48 -0.78
CA PRO A 118 1.85 -1.78 0.24
C PRO A 118 0.81 -2.83 -0.20
N GLY A 119 0.46 -2.88 -1.49
CA GLY A 119 -0.46 -3.83 -2.10
C GLY A 119 -0.06 -5.29 -1.86
N GLY A 120 1.23 -5.62 -1.93
CA GLY A 120 1.74 -6.96 -1.65
C GLY A 120 1.55 -7.42 -0.20
N ALA A 121 1.24 -6.50 0.72
CA ALA A 121 1.01 -6.84 2.12
C ALA A 121 -0.38 -7.41 2.38
N PHE A 122 -1.35 -7.21 1.48
CA PHE A 122 -2.74 -7.61 1.71
C PHE A 122 -3.44 -8.18 0.47
N GLY A 123 -3.04 -7.73 -0.72
CA GLY A 123 -3.79 -7.93 -1.96
C GLY A 123 -3.35 -9.15 -2.74
N HIS A 124 -4.31 -9.70 -3.47
CA HIS A 124 -4.17 -10.77 -4.45
C HIS A 124 -4.61 -10.23 -5.81
N SER A 125 -3.67 -9.94 -6.72
CA SER A 125 -3.97 -9.40 -8.04
C SER A 125 -2.98 -9.88 -9.10
N ALA A 126 -3.49 -10.25 -10.27
CA ALA A 126 -2.70 -10.57 -11.45
C ALA A 126 -2.18 -9.33 -12.19
N PHE A 127 -2.56 -8.12 -11.74
CA PHE A 127 -2.02 -6.87 -12.27
C PHE A 127 -2.06 -5.75 -11.22
N ARG A 128 -0.89 -5.14 -10.97
CA ARG A 128 -0.69 -4.12 -9.92
C ARG A 128 -1.51 -2.85 -10.12
N ASP A 129 -1.88 -2.51 -11.35
CA ASP A 129 -2.60 -1.27 -11.63
C ASP A 129 -4.11 -1.40 -11.38
N TRP A 130 -4.62 -2.60 -11.04
CA TRP A 130 -6.01 -2.82 -10.62
C TRP A 130 -6.27 -2.30 -9.19
N GLU A 131 -5.97 -1.02 -8.98
CA GLU A 131 -6.11 -0.33 -7.71
C GLU A 131 -7.58 -0.02 -7.39
N SER A 132 -8.41 0.25 -8.40
CA SER A 132 -9.87 0.37 -8.30
C SER A 132 -10.61 -0.43 -9.41
N ASP A 133 -11.93 -0.54 -9.29
CA ASP A 133 -12.80 -1.20 -10.28
C ASP A 133 -12.67 -0.56 -11.68
N LYS A 134 -12.48 0.76 -11.74
CA LYS A 134 -12.22 1.48 -12.99
C LYS A 134 -10.94 1.01 -13.70
N ASP A 135 -9.92 0.62 -12.94
CA ASP A 135 -8.66 0.15 -13.53
C ASP A 135 -8.80 -1.27 -14.10
N ILE A 136 -9.58 -2.14 -13.44
CA ILE A 136 -9.91 -3.47 -13.97
C ILE A 136 -10.61 -3.36 -15.32
N LYS A 137 -11.60 -2.45 -15.43
CA LYS A 137 -12.34 -2.21 -16.67
C LYS A 137 -11.46 -1.79 -17.85
N LYS A 138 -10.28 -1.24 -17.63
CA LYS A 138 -9.36 -0.91 -18.74
C LYS A 138 -8.81 -2.16 -19.43
N ASP A 139 -8.62 -3.24 -18.66
CA ASP A 139 -8.01 -4.48 -19.13
C ASP A 139 -9.03 -5.61 -19.36
N CYS A 140 -10.22 -5.52 -18.77
CA CYS A 140 -11.22 -6.59 -18.83
C CYS A 140 -12.66 -6.06 -18.64
N ASN A 141 -13.48 -6.17 -19.69
CA ASN A 141 -14.85 -5.62 -19.78
C ASN A 141 -15.91 -6.69 -20.10
N GLY A 142 -15.74 -7.93 -19.64
CA GLY A 142 -16.66 -9.04 -19.94
C GLY A 142 -17.29 -9.70 -18.71
N GLU A 143 -18.30 -10.54 -18.93
CA GLU A 143 -18.99 -11.33 -17.87
C GLU A 143 -18.03 -12.28 -17.13
N ASN A 144 -16.88 -12.61 -17.73
CA ASN A 144 -15.87 -13.49 -17.14
C ASN A 144 -14.91 -12.77 -16.17
N CYS A 145 -15.10 -11.48 -15.95
CA CYS A 145 -14.23 -10.64 -15.14
C CYS A 145 -14.67 -10.70 -13.66
N THR A 146 -14.03 -11.56 -12.86
CA THR A 146 -14.48 -11.86 -11.49
C THR A 146 -13.48 -11.50 -10.40
N CYS A 147 -12.36 -10.87 -10.75
CA CYS A 147 -11.40 -10.38 -9.77
C CYS A 147 -11.92 -9.13 -9.03
N VAL A 148 -11.35 -8.88 -7.86
CA VAL A 148 -11.68 -7.74 -6.99
C VAL A 148 -10.51 -6.77 -6.98
N ASP A 149 -10.77 -5.46 -7.03
CA ASP A 149 -9.73 -4.44 -7.01
C ASP A 149 -9.03 -4.32 -5.64
N LEU A 150 -7.79 -3.79 -5.64
CA LEU A 150 -6.98 -3.70 -4.41
C LEU A 150 -7.61 -2.80 -3.35
N ALA A 151 -8.27 -1.70 -3.71
CA ALA A 151 -8.92 -0.83 -2.72
C ALA A 151 -10.03 -1.58 -1.97
N GLN A 152 -10.87 -2.34 -2.70
CA GLN A 152 -11.92 -3.16 -2.08
C GLN A 152 -11.33 -4.29 -1.24
N GLN A 153 -10.30 -4.99 -1.73
CA GLN A 153 -9.62 -6.04 -0.95
C GLN A 153 -9.05 -5.48 0.37
N LEU A 154 -8.46 -4.28 0.36
CA LEU A 154 -7.96 -3.65 1.58
C LEU A 154 -9.11 -3.33 2.56
N ALA A 155 -10.17 -2.69 2.05
CA ALA A 155 -11.25 -2.17 2.87
C ALA A 155 -12.18 -3.27 3.42
N LEU A 156 -12.45 -4.32 2.65
CA LEU A 156 -13.49 -5.30 2.99
C LEU A 156 -12.93 -6.69 3.32
N ASP A 157 -11.82 -7.10 2.70
CA ASP A 157 -11.28 -8.45 2.89
C ASP A 157 -10.15 -8.50 3.94
N ASN A 158 -9.54 -7.35 4.24
CA ASN A 158 -8.38 -7.23 5.16
C ASN A 158 -8.68 -6.32 6.37
N MET A 159 -9.91 -6.38 6.89
CA MET A 159 -10.36 -5.58 8.06
C MET A 159 -9.58 -5.85 9.36
N ASP A 160 -8.77 -6.89 9.42
CA ASP A 160 -7.97 -7.23 10.60
C ASP A 160 -6.63 -6.49 10.67
N VAL A 161 -6.29 -5.69 9.65
CA VAL A 161 -5.16 -4.75 9.72
C VAL A 161 -5.52 -3.58 10.63
N ASN A 162 -4.74 -3.37 11.70
CA ASN A 162 -5.03 -2.34 12.70
C ASN A 162 -4.77 -0.93 12.18
N VAL A 163 -3.68 -0.71 11.45
CA VAL A 163 -3.30 0.63 11.00
C VAL A 163 -3.05 0.64 9.50
N ILE A 164 -3.78 1.49 8.79
CA ILE A 164 -3.67 1.68 7.35
C ILE A 164 -3.41 3.17 7.12
N LEU A 165 -2.22 3.55 6.66
CA LEU A 165 -1.85 4.94 6.44
C LEU A 165 -1.14 5.16 5.10
N GLY A 166 -1.69 6.06 4.29
CA GLY A 166 -1.04 6.49 3.06
C GLY A 166 -1.93 7.40 2.25
N GLY A 167 -1.67 7.47 0.96
CA GLY A 167 -2.48 8.22 0.01
C GLY A 167 -3.49 7.33 -0.72
N GLY A 168 -3.98 7.83 -1.84
CA GLY A 168 -4.81 7.08 -2.78
C GLY A 168 -6.30 7.25 -2.57
N GLN A 169 -6.73 8.32 -1.91
CA GLN A 169 -8.14 8.59 -1.62
C GLN A 169 -9.02 8.46 -2.88
N SER A 170 -8.52 8.82 -4.07
CA SER A 170 -9.27 8.69 -5.33
C SER A 170 -9.71 7.26 -5.64
N LYS A 171 -8.93 6.23 -5.27
CA LYS A 171 -9.24 4.81 -5.53
C LYS A 171 -10.37 4.24 -4.66
N PHE A 172 -10.72 4.96 -3.59
CA PHE A 172 -11.65 4.48 -2.55
C PHE A 172 -13.05 5.12 -2.63
N TYR A 173 -13.17 6.28 -3.26
CA TYR A 173 -14.43 7.04 -3.35
C TYR A 173 -15.11 6.85 -4.72
N PRO A 174 -16.46 6.95 -4.78
CA PRO A 174 -17.19 6.92 -6.04
C PRO A 174 -16.94 8.19 -6.85
N ASN A 175 -16.99 8.06 -8.18
CA ASN A 175 -16.81 9.16 -9.12
C ASN A 175 -17.87 10.28 -9.05
N THR A 176 -18.94 10.04 -8.29
CA THR A 176 -20.00 11.01 -7.98
C THR A 176 -19.69 11.88 -6.76
N LYS A 177 -18.64 11.57 -5.99
CA LYS A 177 -18.30 12.25 -4.74
C LYS A 177 -16.96 12.97 -4.83
N GLU A 178 -16.93 14.19 -4.32
CA GLU A 178 -15.70 14.98 -4.13
C GLU A 178 -14.82 14.36 -3.05
N LEU A 179 -13.51 14.48 -3.21
CA LEU A 179 -12.53 13.96 -2.26
C LEU A 179 -12.42 14.90 -1.05
N PRO A 180 -12.60 14.42 0.19
CA PRO A 180 -12.47 15.28 1.38
C PRO A 180 -11.12 15.99 1.49
N ILE A 181 -10.03 15.36 1.07
CA ILE A 181 -8.68 15.96 1.11
C ILE A 181 -8.50 17.07 0.04
N ASN A 182 -9.25 17.00 -1.06
CA ASN A 182 -9.19 17.95 -2.16
C ASN A 182 -10.54 17.99 -2.90
N PRO A 183 -11.45 18.92 -2.52
CA PRO A 183 -12.80 18.99 -3.10
C PRO A 183 -12.84 19.28 -4.61
N SER A 184 -11.75 19.79 -5.20
CA SER A 184 -11.67 19.99 -6.66
C SER A 184 -11.55 18.68 -7.46
N MET A 185 -11.27 17.56 -6.77
CA MET A 185 -11.15 16.23 -7.35
C MET A 185 -12.29 15.33 -6.89
N LYS A 186 -12.62 14.33 -7.71
CA LYS A 186 -13.62 13.30 -7.40
C LYS A 186 -12.97 11.93 -7.25
N GLY A 187 -13.71 11.00 -6.68
CA GLY A 187 -13.34 9.59 -6.67
C GLY A 187 -13.19 8.99 -8.08
N GLU A 188 -12.58 7.82 -8.15
CA GLU A 188 -12.38 7.10 -9.41
C GLU A 188 -13.30 5.89 -9.55
N ARG A 189 -13.95 5.44 -8.46
CA ARG A 189 -14.76 4.23 -8.52
C ARG A 189 -16.02 4.42 -9.34
N GLU A 190 -16.33 3.47 -10.21
CA GLU A 190 -17.50 3.50 -11.09
C GLU A 190 -18.62 2.56 -10.61
N ASP A 191 -18.33 1.72 -9.61
CA ASP A 191 -19.29 0.82 -8.96
C ASP A 191 -20.13 1.48 -7.85
N GLY A 192 -19.97 2.78 -7.65
CA GLY A 192 -20.74 3.56 -6.68
C GLY A 192 -20.39 3.32 -5.20
N LYS A 193 -19.35 2.53 -4.89
CA LYS A 193 -18.98 2.22 -3.50
C LYS A 193 -18.17 3.33 -2.86
N ASP A 194 -18.54 3.69 -1.63
CA ASP A 194 -17.75 4.52 -0.72
C ASP A 194 -17.04 3.60 0.27
N LEU A 195 -15.84 3.13 -0.11
CA LEU A 195 -15.12 2.12 0.64
C LEU A 195 -14.71 2.55 2.05
N PRO A 196 -14.29 3.80 2.32
CA PRO A 196 -13.95 4.22 3.68
C PRO A 196 -15.15 4.25 4.61
N ARG A 197 -16.32 4.70 4.11
CA ARG A 197 -17.58 4.61 4.85
C ARG A 197 -17.94 3.15 5.14
N MET A 198 -17.82 2.28 4.15
CA MET A 198 -18.11 0.84 4.31
C MET A 198 -17.17 0.17 5.31
N TRP A 199 -15.86 0.45 5.23
CA TRP A 199 -14.86 -0.04 6.19
C TRP A 199 -15.17 0.42 7.61
N LEU A 200 -15.40 1.71 7.82
CA LEU A 200 -15.67 2.25 9.15
C LEU A 200 -16.94 1.63 9.74
N LYS A 201 -18.02 1.56 8.94
CA LYS A 201 -19.26 0.91 9.36
C LYS A 201 -19.02 -0.56 9.73
N ALA A 202 -18.32 -1.31 8.90
CA ALA A 202 -18.06 -2.73 9.14
C ALA A 202 -17.23 -2.97 10.41
N GLN A 203 -16.26 -2.10 10.72
CA GLN A 203 -15.50 -2.19 11.97
C GLN A 203 -16.38 -1.90 13.20
N LEU A 204 -17.22 -0.86 13.13
CA LEU A 204 -18.13 -0.49 14.22
C LEU A 204 -19.20 -1.57 14.45
N ASP A 205 -19.74 -2.16 13.38
CA ASP A 205 -20.71 -3.27 13.46
C ASP A 205 -20.10 -4.51 14.14
N LYS A 206 -18.77 -4.69 14.06
CA LYS A 206 -18.02 -5.73 14.80
C LYS A 206 -17.72 -5.36 16.26
N GLY A 207 -18.19 -4.21 16.74
CA GLY A 207 -17.93 -3.71 18.09
C GLY A 207 -16.50 -3.21 18.31
N ARG A 208 -15.73 -2.95 17.24
CA ARG A 208 -14.35 -2.48 17.33
C ARG A 208 -14.29 -0.96 17.47
N LYS A 209 -13.32 -0.45 18.23
CA LYS A 209 -13.04 1.00 18.28
C LYS A 209 -12.25 1.39 17.05
N ALA A 210 -12.92 2.01 16.08
CA ALA A 210 -12.32 2.37 14.80
C ALA A 210 -12.49 3.85 14.47
N ALA A 211 -11.51 4.42 13.79
CA ALA A 211 -11.59 5.77 13.24
C ALA A 211 -11.05 5.82 11.80
N TYR A 212 -11.60 6.75 11.03
CA TYR A 212 -11.14 7.07 9.68
C TYR A 212 -10.79 8.56 9.62
N ALA A 213 -9.61 8.89 9.09
CA ALA A 213 -9.20 10.25 8.80
C ALA A 213 -9.15 10.47 7.27
N SER A 214 -9.95 11.43 6.81
CA SER A 214 -10.08 11.83 5.42
C SER A 214 -9.35 13.13 5.10
N THR A 215 -8.94 13.88 6.13
CA THR A 215 -8.17 15.12 6.02
C THR A 215 -6.97 15.13 6.99
N ILE A 216 -6.00 16.03 6.75
CA ILE A 216 -4.85 16.23 7.65
C ILE A 216 -5.31 16.72 9.03
N LYS A 217 -6.32 17.59 9.07
CA LYS A 217 -6.90 18.08 10.32
C LYS A 217 -7.46 16.94 11.15
N GLU A 218 -8.31 16.09 10.55
CA GLU A 218 -8.87 14.92 11.23
C GLU A 218 -7.76 14.00 11.74
N PHE A 219 -6.73 13.73 10.91
CA PHE A 219 -5.60 12.90 11.32
C PHE A 219 -4.88 13.45 12.56
N ASN A 220 -4.63 14.75 12.62
CA ASN A 220 -3.97 15.39 13.76
C ASN A 220 -4.84 15.45 15.03
N GLU A 221 -6.17 15.34 14.89
CA GLU A 221 -7.13 15.33 16.00
C GLU A 221 -7.38 13.91 16.56
N ILE A 222 -6.96 12.85 15.86
CA ILE A 222 -7.10 11.47 16.33
C ILE A 222 -6.32 11.25 17.63
N ASN A 223 -6.99 10.67 18.62
CA ASN A 223 -6.35 10.16 19.83
C ASN A 223 -6.07 8.65 19.68
N PRO A 224 -4.81 8.23 19.47
CA PRO A 224 -4.48 6.82 19.24
C PRO A 224 -4.79 5.91 20.44
N LYS A 225 -4.94 6.46 21.65
CA LYS A 225 -5.25 5.68 22.86
C LYS A 225 -6.72 5.22 22.93
N GLN A 226 -7.58 5.77 22.07
CA GLN A 226 -9.02 5.50 22.09
C GLN A 226 -9.48 4.59 20.96
N ILE A 227 -8.58 4.18 20.06
CA ILE A 227 -8.90 3.41 18.87
C ILE A 227 -7.98 2.19 18.73
N ASP A 228 -8.54 1.09 18.23
CA ASP A 228 -7.83 -0.16 17.96
C ASP A 228 -7.57 -0.36 16.46
N TYR A 229 -8.39 0.30 15.62
CA TYR A 229 -8.32 0.25 14.16
C TYR A 229 -8.36 1.66 13.57
N PHE A 230 -7.48 1.94 12.62
CA PHE A 230 -7.33 3.24 12.01
C PHE A 230 -7.05 3.14 10.52
N MET A 231 -7.76 3.93 9.74
CA MET A 231 -7.47 4.17 8.34
C MET A 231 -7.29 5.67 8.10
N GLY A 232 -6.18 6.08 7.51
CA GLY A 232 -5.92 7.45 7.09
C GLY A 232 -5.54 7.49 5.62
N LEU A 233 -6.39 8.13 4.80
CA LEU A 233 -6.14 8.35 3.37
C LEU A 233 -5.90 9.84 3.15
N LEU A 234 -4.63 10.24 3.20
CA LEU A 234 -4.20 11.62 3.45
C LEU A 234 -3.74 12.37 2.18
N ALA A 235 -4.01 11.82 1.00
CA ALA A 235 -3.77 12.46 -0.29
C ALA A 235 -4.69 11.86 -1.37
N PRO A 236 -5.07 12.61 -2.43
CA PRO A 236 -5.85 12.06 -3.54
C PRO A 236 -5.17 10.86 -4.19
N SER A 237 -3.86 10.96 -4.42
CA SER A 237 -2.99 9.93 -5.00
C SER A 237 -1.82 9.67 -4.04
N HIS A 238 -0.56 9.66 -4.48
CA HIS A 238 0.60 9.62 -3.58
C HIS A 238 0.62 10.83 -2.62
N LEU A 239 1.25 10.69 -1.46
CA LEU A 239 1.56 11.85 -0.62
C LEU A 239 2.53 12.78 -1.37
N PRO A 240 2.51 14.09 -1.10
CA PRO A 240 3.49 15.01 -1.66
C PRO A 240 4.94 14.60 -1.34
N TYR A 241 5.85 14.89 -2.26
CA TYR A 241 7.28 14.76 -2.03
C TYR A 241 7.70 15.66 -0.86
N VAL A 242 8.79 15.30 -0.18
CA VAL A 242 9.28 16.04 0.99
C VAL A 242 9.48 17.54 0.71
N LEU A 243 9.91 17.89 -0.51
CA LEU A 243 10.13 19.29 -0.91
C LEU A 243 8.83 20.08 -1.17
N ASP A 244 7.74 19.38 -1.46
CA ASP A 244 6.44 19.97 -1.79
C ASP A 244 5.46 19.95 -0.61
N ARG A 245 5.87 19.39 0.54
CA ARG A 245 5.01 19.26 1.71
C ARG A 245 4.73 20.59 2.36
N THR A 246 3.48 20.76 2.78
CA THR A 246 3.06 21.93 3.54
C THR A 246 3.21 21.71 5.05
N PRO A 247 3.44 22.77 5.85
CA PRO A 247 3.51 22.64 7.30
C PRO A 247 2.25 21.98 7.88
N GLY A 248 2.44 20.95 8.72
CA GLY A 248 1.35 20.20 9.36
C GLY A 248 0.96 18.91 8.63
N GLU A 249 1.46 18.66 7.42
CA GLU A 249 1.37 17.34 6.80
C GLU A 249 2.27 16.33 7.53
N PRO A 250 1.78 15.11 7.80
CA PRO A 250 2.56 14.12 8.52
C PRO A 250 3.76 13.66 7.70
N SER A 251 4.90 13.53 8.37
CA SER A 251 6.11 12.96 7.80
C SER A 251 6.21 11.46 8.08
N LEU A 252 6.95 10.75 7.21
CA LEU A 252 7.53 9.49 7.59
C LEU A 252 8.74 9.84 8.48
N PRO A 253 8.77 9.43 9.76
CA PRO A 253 9.85 9.76 10.68
C PRO A 253 11.16 9.06 10.34
#